data_AF-A0A1V0UPM8-F1
#
_entry.id   AF-A0A1V0UPM8-F1
#
_cell.length_a   1.000
_cell.length_b   1.000
_cell.length_c   1.000
_cell.angle_alpha   90.00
_cell.angle_beta   90.00
_cell.angle_gamma   90.00
#
_symmetry.space_group_name_H-M   'P 1'
#
loop_
_entity.id
_entity.type
_entity.pdbx_description
1 polymer ?
#
loop_
_entity_poly.entity_id
_entity_poly.type
_entity_poly.pdbx_seq_one_letter_code
_entity_poly.pdbx_strand_id
1 'polypeptide(L)' 'MSNPQIENNFKYHAPKEGQPEKYTAIRERAKELAYMLDELCPNSREKSLAITNLEQVVMWANASIARN' A
#
# COMPACT_ATOMS: atom_id res chain seq x y z
N MET A 1 -6.92 -29.63 -9.56
CA MET A 1 -7.06 -29.00 -8.23
C MET A 1 -6.72 -27.52 -8.38
N SER A 2 -7.45 -26.60 -7.73
CA SER A 2 -7.16 -25.16 -7.78
C SER A 2 -5.96 -24.80 -6.91
N ASN A 3 -5.27 -23.70 -7.23
CA ASN A 3 -4.15 -23.18 -6.43
C ASN A 3 -4.71 -22.28 -5.31
N PRO A 4 -4.62 -22.66 -4.03
CA PRO A 4 -5.24 -21.91 -2.93
C PRO A 4 -4.74 -20.47 -2.78
N GLN A 5 -3.47 -20.22 -3.14
CA GLN A 5 -2.90 -18.88 -3.07
C GLN A 5 -3.48 -17.96 -4.14
N ILE A 6 -3.69 -18.48 -5.35
CA ILE A 6 -4.36 -17.72 -6.41
C ILE A 6 -5.80 -17.43 -5.99
N GLU A 7 -6.56 -18.43 -5.54
CA GLU A 7 -7.94 -18.21 -5.08
C GLU A 7 -8.02 -17.16 -3.94
N ASN A 8 -7.10 -17.20 -2.99
CA ASN A 8 -7.04 -16.20 -1.92
C ASN A 8 -6.63 -14.81 -2.43
N ASN A 9 -5.69 -14.71 -3.36
CA ASN A 9 -5.19 -13.43 -3.84
C ASN A 9 -6.22 -12.67 -4.70
N PHE A 10 -7.08 -13.41 -5.42
CA PHE A 10 -8.03 -12.86 -6.40
C PHE A 10 -9.49 -12.83 -5.92
N LYS A 11 -9.83 -13.41 -4.76
CA LYS A 11 -11.18 -13.25 -4.19
C LYS A 11 -11.40 -11.86 -3.60
N TYR A 12 -12.67 -11.49 -3.46
CA TYR A 12 -13.07 -10.31 -2.71
C TYR A 12 -12.84 -10.51 -1.20
N HIS A 13 -12.21 -9.53 -0.55
CA HIS A 13 -11.98 -9.51 0.89
C HIS A 13 -12.75 -8.33 1.49
N ALA A 14 -13.91 -8.62 2.07
CA ALA A 14 -14.67 -7.61 2.82
C ALA A 14 -13.85 -7.15 4.04
N PRO A 15 -13.80 -5.84 4.34
CA PRO A 15 -13.12 -5.34 5.53
C PRO A 15 -13.69 -5.95 6.81
N LYS A 16 -12.80 -6.45 7.67
CA LYS A 16 -13.13 -6.90 9.04
C LYS A 16 -13.00 -5.73 10.02
N GLU A 17 -13.59 -5.86 11.20
CA GLU A 17 -13.41 -4.90 12.30
C GLU A 17 -11.92 -4.63 12.57
N GLY A 18 -11.54 -3.37 12.74
CA GLY A 18 -10.15 -2.96 12.97
C GLY A 18 -9.26 -2.89 11.72
N GLN A 19 -9.69 -3.43 10.56
CA GLN A 19 -8.91 -3.31 9.32
C GLN A 19 -8.96 -1.88 8.71
N PRO A 20 -10.12 -1.20 8.63
CA PRO A 20 -10.19 0.18 8.14
C PRO A 20 -9.20 1.14 8.82
N GLU A 21 -9.03 1.00 10.12
CA GLU A 21 -8.12 1.80 10.95
C GLU A 21 -6.66 1.54 10.56
N LYS A 22 -6.30 0.27 10.35
CA LYS A 22 -4.95 -0.11 9.88
C LYS A 22 -4.67 0.43 8.47
N TYR A 23 -5.62 0.31 7.55
CA TYR A 23 -5.47 0.86 6.20
C TYR A 23 -5.27 2.37 6.23
N THR A 24 -6.05 3.07 7.07
CA THR A 24 -5.95 4.52 7.24
C THR A 24 -4.60 4.91 7.81
N ALA A 25 -4.14 4.24 8.88
CA ALA A 25 -2.84 4.51 9.48
C ALA A 25 -1.69 4.38 8.47
N ILE A 26 -1.68 3.32 7.65
CA ILE A 26 -0.66 3.11 6.61
C ILE A 26 -0.72 4.21 5.55
N ARG A 27 -1.92 4.54 5.05
CA ARG A 27 -2.10 5.54 4.00
C ARG A 27 -1.67 6.94 4.46
N GLU A 28 -2.03 7.31 5.69
CA GLU A 28 -1.67 8.62 6.24
C GLU A 28 -0.14 8.75 6.41
N ARG A 29 0.54 7.74 6.95
CA ARG A 29 2.01 7.78 7.08
C ARG A 29 2.73 7.77 5.74
N ALA A 30 2.24 7.02 4.77
CA ALA A 30 2.79 7.05 3.42
C ALA A 30 2.57 8.41 2.76
N LYS A 31 1.40 9.05 2.96
CA LYS A 31 1.12 10.39 2.46
C LYS A 31 2.05 11.43 3.08
N GLU A 32 2.28 11.37 4.40
CA GLU A 32 3.25 12.22 5.08
C GLU A 32 4.66 12.09 4.46
N LEU A 33 5.15 10.86 4.28
CA LEU A 33 6.44 10.62 3.64
C LEU A 33 6.47 11.10 2.18
N ALA A 34 5.39 10.92 1.42
CA ALA A 34 5.29 11.40 0.05
C ALA A 34 5.45 12.92 -0.02
N TYR A 35 4.83 13.67 0.89
CA TYR A 35 5.03 15.12 0.99
C TYR A 35 6.49 15.49 1.32
N MET A 36 7.13 14.80 2.25
CA MET A 36 8.55 15.04 2.55
C MET A 36 9.46 14.76 1.36
N LEU A 37 9.21 13.68 0.61
CA LEU A 37 9.96 13.36 -0.61
C LEU A 37 9.71 14.41 -1.69
N ASP A 38 8.48 14.92 -1.79
CA ASP A 38 8.15 15.97 -2.73
C ASP A 38 8.90 17.27 -2.44
N GLU A 39 8.97 17.65 -1.17
CA GLU A 39 9.64 18.86 -0.70
C GLU A 39 11.18 18.75 -0.79
N LEU A 40 11.74 17.63 -0.36
CA LEU A 40 13.19 17.52 -0.12
C LEU A 40 13.97 16.98 -1.33
N CYS A 41 13.34 16.23 -2.23
CA CYS A 41 14.03 15.65 -3.38
C CYS A 41 13.93 16.57 -4.61
N PRO A 42 15.02 16.74 -5.39
CA PRO A 42 14.96 17.48 -6.65
C PRO A 42 14.05 16.77 -7.66
N ASN A 43 13.45 17.54 -8.57
CA ASN A 43 12.66 16.97 -9.66
C ASN A 43 13.55 16.10 -10.56
N SER A 44 13.36 14.78 -10.46
CA SER A 44 14.28 13.78 -10.98
C SER A 44 13.56 12.44 -11.21
N ARG A 45 14.20 11.54 -11.96
CA ARG A 45 13.69 10.17 -12.15
C ARG A 45 13.62 9.43 -10.82
N GLU A 46 14.62 9.63 -9.96
CA GLU A 46 14.74 9.03 -8.64
C GLU A 46 13.58 9.43 -7.73
N LYS A 47 13.20 10.72 -7.71
CA LYS A 47 12.02 11.20 -6.98
C LYS A 47 10.74 10.52 -7.47
N SER A 48 10.52 10.49 -8.79
CA SER A 48 9.34 9.82 -9.37
C SER A 48 9.28 8.34 -8.98
N LEU A 49 10.42 7.64 -9.06
CA LEU A 49 10.51 6.24 -8.64
C LEU A 49 10.29 6.04 -7.15
N ALA A 50 10.78 6.96 -6.30
CA ALA A 50 10.57 6.90 -4.86
C ALA A 50 9.07 6.99 -4.52
N ILE A 51 8.33 7.91 -5.16
CA ILE A 51 6.88 8.05 -4.99
C ILE A 51 6.15 6.80 -5.49
N THR A 52 6.45 6.32 -6.71
CA THR A 52 5.84 5.09 -7.25
C THR A 52 6.09 3.86 -6.38
N ASN A 53 7.29 3.74 -5.81
CA ASN A 53 7.59 2.63 -4.90
C ASN A 53 6.85 2.77 -3.57
N LEU A 54 6.68 4.00 -3.06
CA LEU A 54 5.89 4.24 -1.85
C LEU A 54 4.41 3.89 -2.05
N GLU A 55 3.84 4.19 -3.22
CA GLU A 55 2.48 3.76 -3.58
C GLU A 55 2.36 2.23 -3.60
N GLN A 56 3.36 1.53 -4.14
CA GLN A 56 3.40 0.07 -4.14
C GLN A 56 3.53 -0.50 -2.71
N VAL A 57 4.30 0.14 -1.83
CA VAL A 57 4.37 -0.22 -0.40
C VAL A 57 2.97 -0.20 0.21
N VAL A 58 2.20 0.88 0.01
CA VAL A 58 0.82 1.00 0.51
C VAL A 58 -0.09 -0.07 -0.09
N MET A 59 0.01 -0.33 -1.40
CA MET A 59 -0.77 -1.35 -2.08
C MET A 59 -0.53 -2.74 -1.46
N TRP A 60 0.72 -3.15 -1.32
CA TRP A 60 1.07 -4.47 -0.79
C TRP A 60 0.80 -4.60 0.72
N ALA A 61 0.97 -3.53 1.49
CA ALA A 61 0.62 -3.51 2.91
C ALA A 61 -0.90 -3.64 3.14
N ASN A 62 -1.72 -2.94 2.35
CA ASN A 62 -3.18 -3.10 2.42
C ASN A 62 -3.60 -4.51 1.96
N ALA A 63 -2.97 -5.04 0.90
CA ALA A 63 -3.24 -6.39 0.44
C ALA A 63 -2.88 -7.46 1.48
N SER A 64 -1.80 -7.27 2.25
CA SER A 64 -1.45 -8.20 3.32
C SER A 64 -2.47 -8.19 4.46
N ILE A 65 -3.02 -7.03 4.81
CA ILE A 65 -4.11 -6.95 5.79
C ILE A 65 -5.40 -7.57 5.23
N ALA A 66 -5.74 -7.32 3.98
CA ALA A 66 -6.97 -7.83 3.38
C ALA A 66 -6.97 -9.35 3.22
N ARG A 67 -5.83 -9.93 2.85
CA ARG A 67 -5.67 -11.36 2.52
C ARG A 67 -5.43 -12.27 3.73
N ASN A 68 -5.36 -11.72 4.95
CA ASN A 68 -5.12 -12.41 6.22
C ASN A 68 -6.20 -12.08 7.28
#